data_AF-A0A0C9XVC7-F1
#
_entry.id   AF-A0A0C9XVC7-F1
#
_cell.length_a   1.000
_cell.length_b   1.000
_cell.length_c   1.000
_cell.angle_alpha   90.00
_cell.angle_beta   90.00
_cell.angle_gamma   90.00
#
_symmetry.space_group_name_H-M   'P 1'
#
loop_
_entity.id
_entity.type
_entity.pdbx_description
1 polymer ?
#
loop_
_entity_poly.entity_id
_entity_poly.type
_entity_poly.pdbx_seq_one_letter_code
_entity_poly.pdbx_strand_id
1 'polypeptide(L)' 'MGSLRSVKISFDSLAGVDGSARFSFGDACSALASVSGPIAARPASEHPARGTVEVHVRPLSSVPGTTEKLL' A
#
# COMPACT_ATOMS: atom_id res chain seq x y z
N MET A 1 24.22 -18.89 2.67
CA MET A 1 23.87 -17.52 2.22
C MET A 1 22.62 -17.64 1.35
N GLY A 2 21.49 -17.09 1.79
CA GLY A 2 20.21 -17.22 1.08
C GLY A 2 20.13 -16.29 -0.13
N SER A 3 19.85 -16.85 -1.30
CA SER A 3 19.57 -16.06 -2.52
C SER A 3 18.20 -15.38 -2.42
N LEU A 4 18.08 -14.16 -2.95
CA LEU A 4 16.81 -13.43 -2.99
C LEU A 4 15.85 -14.08 -4.00
N ARG A 5 14.55 -14.06 -3.69
CA ARG A 5 13.50 -14.55 -4.61
C ARG A 5 13.37 -13.58 -5.78
N SER A 6 12.99 -14.09 -6.96
CA SER A 6 12.73 -13.25 -8.14
C SER A 6 11.66 -12.20 -7.85
N VAL A 7 11.95 -10.94 -8.19
CA VAL A 7 11.07 -9.79 -7.97
C VAL A 7 10.38 -9.45 -9.29
N LYS A 8 9.06 -9.24 -9.24
CA LYS A 8 8.26 -8.72 -10.36
C LYS A 8 7.54 -7.46 -9.90
N ILE A 9 7.58 -6.41 -10.71
CA ILE A 9 6.92 -5.13 -10.44
C ILE A 9 6.12 -4.73 -11.68
N SER A 10 4.85 -4.38 -11.51
CA SER A 10 4.04 -3.74 -12.56
C SER A 10 3.42 -2.45 -12.03
N PHE A 11 3.42 -1.42 -12.86
CA PHE A 11 2.61 -0.23 -12.61
C PHE A 11 1.24 -0.47 -13.24
N ASP A 12 0.22 -0.54 -12.38
CA ASP A 12 -1.14 -0.81 -12.81
C ASP A 12 -1.90 0.52 -12.95
N SER A 13 -2.93 0.54 -13.79
CA SER A 13 -3.82 1.69 -13.99
C SER A 13 -5.17 1.47 -13.30
N LEU A 14 -5.14 1.24 -11.99
CA LEU A 14 -6.37 1.11 -11.22
C LEU A 14 -7.20 2.40 -11.35
N ALA A 15 -8.48 2.28 -11.69
CA ALA A 15 -9.36 3.42 -11.83
C ALA A 15 -9.67 4.05 -10.46
N GLY A 16 -9.72 5.38 -10.40
CA GLY A 16 -10.08 6.12 -9.19
C GLY A 16 -8.95 6.33 -8.18
N VAL A 17 -7.70 6.07 -8.57
CA VAL A 17 -6.50 6.38 -7.78
C VAL A 17 -5.50 7.14 -8.64
N ASP A 18 -4.63 7.93 -8.01
CA ASP A 18 -3.60 8.71 -8.74
C ASP A 18 -2.43 7.82 -9.17
N GLY A 19 -2.18 6.73 -8.44
CA GLY A 19 -1.20 5.72 -8.82
C GLY A 19 -1.47 4.35 -8.22
N SER A 20 -1.08 3.30 -8.93
CA SER A 20 -1.08 1.94 -8.38
C SER A 20 0.09 1.12 -8.90
N ALA A 21 0.54 0.17 -8.09
CA ALA A 21 1.60 -0.75 -8.46
C ALA A 21 1.39 -2.10 -7.79
N ARG A 22 1.73 -3.17 -8.50
CA ARG A 22 1.79 -4.52 -7.96
C ARG A 22 3.24 -4.96 -7.84
N PHE A 23 3.55 -5.52 -6.69
CA PHE A 23 4.86 -6.05 -6.37
C PHE A 23 4.72 -7.53 -5.98
N SER A 24 5.62 -8.38 -6.47
CA SER A 24 5.61 -9.81 -6.16
C SER A 24 7.00 -10.36 -5.86
N PHE A 25 7.07 -11.23 -4.84
CA PHE A 25 8.22 -12.12 -4.56
C PHE A 25 7.89 -13.54 -5.02
N GLY A 26 8.45 -13.97 -6.15
CA GLY A 26 8.05 -15.21 -6.81
C GLY A 26 6.58 -15.18 -7.24
N ASP A 27 5.94 -16.34 -7.35
CA ASP A 27 4.57 -16.45 -7.86
C ASP A 27 3.50 -16.55 -6.75
N ALA A 28 3.92 -16.79 -5.49
CA ALA A 28 3.01 -17.06 -4.37
C ALA A 28 2.73 -15.84 -3.47
N CYS A 29 3.54 -14.78 -3.55
CA CYS A 29 3.41 -13.60 -2.70
C CYS A 29 3.37 -12.35 -3.55
N SER A 30 2.19 -11.76 -3.67
CA SER A 30 1.95 -10.52 -4.42
C SER A 30 1.18 -9.54 -3.55
N ALA A 31 1.54 -8.27 -3.64
CA ALA A 31 0.87 -7.16 -2.97
C ALA A 31 0.52 -6.10 -4.02
N LEU A 32 -0.70 -5.56 -3.93
CA LEU A 32 -1.16 -4.42 -4.73
C LEU A 32 -1.20 -3.19 -3.82
N ALA A 33 -0.51 -2.13 -4.22
CA ALA A 33 -0.54 -0.84 -3.56
C ALA A 33 -1.25 0.18 -4.46
N SER A 34 -2.05 1.04 -3.85
CA SER A 34 -2.67 2.19 -4.51
C SER A 34 -2.44 3.44 -3.67
N VAL A 35 -2.19 4.55 -4.34
CA VAL A 35 -1.94 5.85 -3.72
C VAL A 35 -2.88 6.87 -4.34
N SER A 36 -3.55 7.64 -3.49
CA SER A 36 -4.34 8.80 -3.88
C SER A 36 -3.79 10.00 -3.12
N GLY A 37 -3.34 11.01 -3.85
CA GLY A 37 -2.67 12.17 -3.27
C GLY A 37 -1.82 12.95 -4.26
N PRO A 38 -1.54 14.23 -3.96
CA PRO A 38 -1.93 14.94 -2.74
C PRO A 38 -3.42 15.34 -2.72
N ILE A 39 -4.11 15.06 -1.61
CA ILE A 39 -5.53 15.40 -1.38
C ILE A 39 -5.69 16.15 -0.04
N ALA A 40 -6.82 16.82 0.14
CA ALA A 40 -7.14 17.50 1.40
C ALA A 40 -7.24 16.49 2.55
N ALA A 41 -6.45 16.71 3.59
CA ALA A 41 -6.49 15.90 4.81
C ALA A 41 -7.79 16.17 5.59
N ARG A 42 -8.20 15.21 6.43
CA ARG A 42 -9.27 15.46 7.42
C ARG A 42 -8.76 16.48 8.45
N PRO A 43 -9.57 17.45 8.90
CA PRO A 43 -9.12 18.47 9.86
C PRO A 43 -8.50 17.90 11.15
N ALA A 44 -9.02 16.77 11.63
CA ALA A 44 -8.49 16.09 12.83
C ALA A 44 -7.11 15.45 12.64
N SER A 45 -6.67 15.27 11.39
CA SER A 45 -5.40 14.64 11.04
C SER A 45 -4.48 15.59 10.28
N GLU A 46 -4.87 16.86 10.13
CA GLU A 46 -4.10 17.86 9.41
C GLU A 46 -2.90 18.34 10.25
N HIS A 47 -1.78 18.56 9.58
CA HIS A 47 -0.60 19.17 10.18
C HIS A 47 -0.14 20.37 9.34
N PRO A 48 -0.02 21.59 9.89
CA PRO A 48 0.25 22.80 9.11
C PRO A 48 1.54 22.77 8.28
N ALA A 49 2.55 22.03 8.76
CA ALA A 49 3.88 21.98 8.14
C ALA A 49 4.21 20.62 7.48
N ARG A 50 3.29 19.64 7.47
CA ARG A 50 3.59 18.27 7.02
C ARG A 50 2.38 17.64 6.33
N GLY A 51 2.63 16.83 5.31
CA GLY A 51 1.60 15.98 4.72
C GLY A 51 1.25 14.82 5.66
N THR A 52 -0.03 14.52 5.77
CA THR A 52 -0.52 13.36 6.51
C THR A 52 -0.61 12.18 5.56
N VAL A 53 -0.01 11.06 5.96
CA VAL A 53 -0.04 9.80 5.20
C VAL A 53 -0.90 8.81 5.96
N GLU A 54 -1.95 8.33 5.30
CA GLU A 54 -2.83 7.29 5.83
C GLU A 54 -2.50 5.95 5.15
N VAL A 55 -2.11 4.94 5.95
CA VAL A 55 -1.73 3.61 5.45
C VAL A 55 -2.77 2.60 5.89
N HIS A 56 -3.30 1.85 4.91
CA HIS A 56 -4.26 0.77 5.13
C HIS A 56 -3.69 -0.53 4.61
N VAL A 57 -3.45 -1.49 5.50
CA VAL A 57 -3.02 -2.84 5.13
C VAL A 57 -4.23 -3.78 5.18
N ARG A 58 -4.53 -4.45 4.07
CA ARG A 58 -5.62 -5.42 3.98
C ARG A 58 -5.09 -6.82 3.68
N PRO A 59 -5.46 -7.86 4.45
CA PRO A 59 -5.08 -9.22 4.15
C PRO A 59 -5.86 -9.74 2.93
N LEU A 60 -5.35 -10.81 2.32
CA LEU A 60 -6.03 -11.47 1.19
C LEU A 60 -7.38 -12.08 1.60
N SER A 61 -7.45 -12.61 2.82
CA SER A 61 -8.65 -13.22 3.40
C SER A 61 -8.92 -12.67 4.79
N SER A 62 -10.19 -12.67 5.18
CA SER A 62 -10.67 -12.17 6.48
C SER A 62 -10.59 -10.63 6.65
N VAL A 63 -10.85 -10.18 7.88
CA VAL A 63 -10.85 -8.77 8.30
C VAL A 63 -9.47 -8.41 8.88
N PRO A 64 -8.92 -7.21 8.61
CA PRO A 64 -7.67 -6.75 9.21
C PRO A 64 -7.70 -6.80 10.74
N GLY A 65 -6.66 -7.38 11.33
CA GLY A 65 -6.47 -7.48 12.78
C GLY A 65 -5.38 -6.55 13.31
N THR A 66 -4.85 -6.88 14.49
CA THR A 66 -3.77 -6.11 15.14
C THR A 66 -2.44 -6.26 14.42
N THR A 67 -2.21 -7.41 13.78
CA THR A 67 -0.98 -7.67 13.00
C THR A 67 -0.88 -6.70 11.82
N GLU A 68 -1.96 -6.47 11.09
CA GLU A 68 -1.98 -5.54 9.96
C GLU A 68 -1.86 -4.08 10.41
N LYS A 69 -2.33 -3.75 11.62
CA LYS A 69 -2.21 -2.40 12.19
C LYS A 69 -0.80 -2.06 12.70
N LEU A 70 0.03 -3.07 12.91
CA LEU A 70 1.42 -2.89 13.37
C LEU A 70 2.40 -2.58 12.22
N LEU A 71 1.96 -2.78 10.98
CA LEU A 71 2.70 -2.48 9.75
C LEU A 71 2.48 -1.03 9.32
#